data_AF-A0A7W1CHG5-F1
#
_entry.id   AF-A0A7W1CHG5-F1
#
_cell.length_a   1.000
_cell.length_b   1.000
_cell.length_c   1.000
_cell.angle_alpha   90.00
_cell.angle_beta   90.00
_cell.angle_gamma   90.00
#
_symmetry.space_group_name_H-M   'P 1'
#
loop_
_entity.id
_entity.type
_entity.pdbx_description
1 polymer ?
#
loop_
_entity_poly.entity_id
_entity_poly.type
_entity_poly.pdbx_seq_one_letter_code
_entity_poly.pdbx_strand_id
1 'polypeptide(L)'
;MCKRAQNNENCEDTLLKLARTYSKDSRNLKSLQKLKFGKETVEHCLVSSFVEKASVISKWNNLKLNDELLTLDRFFKLDQAASTVTEPNIPVDNLEGVVDVHQHKKPHFFDDVQFLVKTNLIYSIIGLQNSTGSGSVDHVIKQDETGLLIKKEGEWIPVKKLREALTWNSEEGELESREKSTERWNYFKDGLVPIDRYYHHINADKENFPQQNVKLQPVLKLSDDEMSALLTRARQYNGLTLDNSQDPQKQNCVIQLITNPHSLKYEGMKGNLNAQWGVHVGIRMIFPDGTVYSTGFGLPHAEDSTKGGGNMHFLQTFNGQPMTMDHVELRPHCGRITTNIPVKEDRANAILDQLNKYRASSLRFNLLKQNCAQLGCHVLEAVTGIKLNIQVPLSTWIHRALPDIKNVPVIGKFLEWSQRKITAIKASIAGVIPQVVKAIFTFIGNIVFFVPKKMGVLLRNLLVWSLGGSMGTNPTKTKESKSENTNIKPEDDLGSLSHMNSFQVLLKSWTDENASKIQHSSLFIKWQLEQNSTDVHEYKGQPNMHILPPDSDSANLYSETRKEEFKKLFAA
;
A
#
# COMPACT_ATOMS: atom_id res chain seq x y z
N MET A 1 -13.80 -35.35 19.62
CA MET A 1 -12.75 -34.98 20.60
C MET A 1 -13.26 -33.95 21.61
N CYS A 2 -13.85 -32.81 21.21
CA CYS A 2 -14.37 -31.82 22.17
C CYS A 2 -15.46 -32.34 23.13
N LYS A 3 -16.37 -33.21 22.67
CA LYS A 3 -17.33 -33.92 23.55
C LYS A 3 -16.67 -34.87 24.57
N ARG A 4 -15.44 -35.34 24.31
CA ARG A 4 -14.66 -36.15 25.27
C ARG A 4 -13.91 -35.28 26.28
N ALA A 5 -13.62 -34.02 25.95
CA ALA A 5 -12.94 -33.08 26.86
C ALA A 5 -13.88 -32.54 27.95
N GLN A 6 -15.18 -32.40 27.65
CA GLN A 6 -16.18 -31.91 28.62
C GLN A 6 -16.42 -32.82 29.83
N ASN A 7 -16.02 -34.09 29.76
CA ASN A 7 -16.27 -35.09 30.82
C ASN A 7 -14.99 -35.61 31.50
N ASN A 8 -13.85 -34.93 31.35
CA ASN A 8 -12.57 -35.45 31.82
C ASN A 8 -11.83 -34.41 32.68
N GLU A 9 -11.29 -34.82 33.84
CA GLU A 9 -10.56 -33.96 34.79
C GLU A 9 -9.27 -33.35 34.20
N ASN A 10 -8.85 -33.77 33.01
CA ASN A 10 -7.75 -33.19 32.21
C ASN A 10 -8.22 -32.29 31.07
N CYS A 11 -9.29 -31.52 31.30
CA CYS A 11 -9.90 -30.62 30.32
C CYS A 11 -8.91 -29.56 29.80
N GLU A 12 -8.08 -29.01 30.68
CA GLU A 12 -7.14 -27.93 30.37
C GLU A 12 -6.03 -28.37 29.40
N ASP A 13 -5.42 -29.53 29.64
CA ASP A 13 -4.33 -30.07 28.81
C ASP A 13 -4.82 -30.49 27.40
N THR A 14 -6.08 -30.94 27.33
CA THR A 14 -6.75 -31.29 26.06
C THR A 14 -7.15 -30.03 25.28
N LEU A 15 -7.60 -28.98 25.97
CA LEU A 15 -7.92 -27.67 25.39
C LEU A 15 -6.66 -26.96 24.89
N LEU A 16 -5.54 -27.04 25.62
CA LEU A 16 -4.23 -26.53 25.20
C LEU A 16 -3.72 -27.23 23.93
N LYS A 17 -3.83 -28.56 23.83
CA LYS A 17 -3.49 -29.31 22.60
C LYS A 17 -4.40 -28.94 21.43
N LEU A 18 -5.69 -28.72 21.68
CA LEU A 18 -6.64 -28.24 20.66
C LEU A 18 -6.32 -26.81 20.21
N ALA A 19 -6.07 -25.88 21.13
CA ALA A 19 -5.70 -24.50 20.82
C ALA A 19 -4.38 -24.44 20.02
N ARG A 20 -3.38 -25.23 20.40
CA ARG A 20 -2.11 -25.36 19.64
C ARG A 20 -2.35 -25.88 18.21
N THR A 21 -3.26 -26.84 18.03
CA THR A 21 -3.59 -27.40 16.71
C THR A 21 -4.41 -26.42 15.85
N TYR A 22 -5.31 -25.65 16.45
CA TYR A 22 -6.24 -24.77 15.75
C TYR A 22 -5.68 -23.35 15.50
N SER A 23 -4.65 -22.92 16.26
CA SER A 23 -3.94 -21.63 16.05
C SER A 23 -3.22 -21.50 14.70
N LYS A 24 -3.06 -22.60 13.96
CA LYS A 24 -2.44 -22.62 12.63
C LYS A 24 -3.40 -22.20 11.50
N ASP A 25 -4.71 -22.14 11.74
CA ASP A 25 -5.70 -21.71 10.74
C ASP A 25 -6.82 -20.85 11.36
N SER A 26 -6.82 -19.55 11.02
CA SER A 26 -7.77 -18.55 11.52
C SER A 26 -9.25 -18.90 11.33
N ARG A 27 -9.59 -19.77 10.36
CA ARG A 27 -10.98 -20.20 10.10
C ARG A 27 -11.51 -21.20 11.12
N ASN A 28 -10.64 -21.98 11.74
CA ASN A 28 -11.06 -23.02 12.69
C ASN A 28 -11.31 -22.46 14.10
N LEU A 29 -10.83 -21.25 14.42
CA LEU A 29 -11.05 -20.56 15.69
C LEU A 29 -12.45 -19.95 15.84
N LYS A 30 -13.09 -19.50 14.75
CA LYS A 30 -14.53 -19.11 14.77
C LYS A 30 -15.44 -20.29 15.12
N SER A 31 -15.02 -21.51 14.80
CA SER A 31 -15.73 -22.74 15.17
C SER A 31 -15.57 -23.07 16.67
N LEU A 32 -14.46 -22.67 17.29
CA LEU A 32 -14.25 -22.75 18.75
C LEU A 32 -15.12 -21.74 19.52
N GLN A 33 -15.31 -20.53 18.98
CA GLN A 33 -16.22 -19.52 19.56
C GLN A 33 -17.71 -19.94 19.58
N LYS A 34 -18.13 -20.87 18.71
CA LYS A 34 -19.48 -21.44 18.73
C LYS A 34 -19.68 -22.51 19.82
N LEU A 35 -18.61 -22.99 20.43
CA LEU A 35 -18.69 -23.96 21.53
C LEU A 35 -18.88 -23.18 22.84
N LYS A 36 -19.84 -23.61 23.68
CA LYS A 36 -20.17 -23.03 25.00
C LYS A 36 -19.03 -23.22 26.01
N PHE A 37 -17.83 -22.71 25.72
CA PHE A 37 -16.84 -22.45 26.74
C PHE A 37 -17.09 -21.02 27.24
N GLY A 38 -17.11 -20.82 28.56
CA GLY A 38 -17.21 -19.48 29.13
C GLY A 38 -16.06 -18.60 28.62
N LYS A 39 -16.34 -17.32 28.36
CA LYS A 39 -15.35 -16.32 27.92
C LYS A 39 -14.09 -16.38 28.79
N GLU A 40 -14.26 -16.52 30.11
CA GLU A 40 -13.21 -16.69 31.11
C GLU A 40 -12.32 -17.92 30.88
N THR A 41 -12.87 -19.07 30.47
CA THR A 41 -12.06 -20.29 30.23
C THR A 41 -11.21 -20.14 28.97
N VAL A 42 -11.73 -19.46 27.95
CA VAL A 42 -11.00 -19.17 26.71
C VAL A 42 -9.92 -18.14 26.97
N GLU A 43 -10.24 -17.06 27.70
CA GLU A 43 -9.28 -16.03 28.12
C GLU A 43 -8.19 -16.61 29.02
N HIS A 44 -8.53 -17.42 30.03
CA HIS A 44 -7.56 -18.08 30.91
C HIS A 44 -6.66 -19.06 30.14
N CYS A 45 -7.19 -19.88 29.22
CA CYS A 45 -6.36 -20.77 28.40
C CYS A 45 -5.45 -20.00 27.44
N LEU A 46 -5.93 -18.89 26.87
CA LEU A 46 -5.16 -18.03 25.99
C LEU A 46 -4.05 -17.31 26.77
N VAL A 47 -4.36 -16.74 27.94
CA VAL A 47 -3.42 -16.08 28.85
C VAL A 47 -2.39 -17.08 29.38
N SER A 48 -2.79 -18.29 29.76
CA SER A 48 -1.86 -19.33 30.24
C SER A 48 -0.94 -19.85 29.12
N SER A 49 -1.47 -20.14 27.92
CA SER A 49 -0.65 -20.48 26.75
C SER A 49 0.26 -19.32 26.33
N PHE A 50 -0.18 -18.08 26.56
CA PHE A 50 0.56 -16.86 26.28
C PHE A 50 1.71 -16.67 27.28
N VAL A 51 1.45 -16.81 28.59
CA VAL A 51 2.45 -16.69 29.67
C VAL A 51 3.49 -17.81 29.54
N GLU A 52 3.07 -19.01 29.17
CA GLU A 52 3.97 -20.13 28.87
C GLU A 52 4.88 -19.78 27.70
N LYS A 53 4.35 -19.31 26.56
CA LYS A 53 5.18 -18.89 25.40
C LYS A 53 6.09 -17.71 25.73
N ALA A 54 5.58 -16.67 26.39
CA ALA A 54 6.36 -15.51 26.82
C ALA A 54 7.50 -15.89 27.79
N SER A 55 7.29 -16.88 28.65
CA SER A 55 8.35 -17.39 29.53
C SER A 55 9.46 -18.13 28.76
N VAL A 56 9.10 -18.86 27.69
CA VAL A 56 10.06 -19.56 26.82
C VAL A 56 10.80 -18.57 25.92
N ILE A 57 10.13 -17.51 25.46
CA ILE A 57 10.69 -16.43 24.63
C ILE A 57 11.91 -15.77 25.28
N SER A 58 11.90 -15.57 26.61
CA SER A 58 13.01 -14.95 27.35
C SER A 58 14.35 -15.69 27.28
N LYS A 59 14.37 -16.90 26.72
CA LYS A 59 15.55 -17.77 26.56
C LYS A 59 16.02 -17.90 25.11
N TRP A 60 15.42 -17.17 24.18
CA TRP A 60 15.76 -17.30 22.76
C TRP A 60 16.82 -16.32 22.30
N ASN A 61 17.55 -16.72 21.27
CA ASN A 61 18.39 -15.79 20.54
C ASN A 61 17.53 -14.77 19.79
N ASN A 62 18.10 -13.60 19.51
CA ASN A 62 17.34 -12.44 19.00
C ASN A 62 16.59 -12.72 17.68
N LEU A 63 17.06 -13.65 16.84
CA LEU A 63 16.40 -14.04 15.60
C LEU A 63 15.09 -14.80 15.84
N LYS A 64 15.08 -15.78 16.77
CA LYS A 64 13.86 -16.54 17.12
C LYS A 64 12.84 -15.68 17.90
N LEU A 65 13.32 -14.69 18.65
CA LEU A 65 12.49 -13.73 19.37
C LEU A 65 11.51 -13.00 18.42
N ASN A 66 11.98 -12.55 17.25
CA ASN A 66 11.19 -11.73 16.34
C ASN A 66 10.04 -12.49 15.65
N ASP A 67 10.28 -13.72 15.19
CA ASP A 67 9.25 -14.58 14.57
C ASP A 67 8.08 -14.87 15.53
N GLU A 68 8.41 -15.02 16.80
CA GLU A 68 7.45 -15.33 17.84
C GLU A 68 6.70 -14.10 18.36
N LEU A 69 7.35 -12.94 18.37
CA LEU A 69 6.65 -11.69 18.68
C LEU A 69 5.62 -11.31 17.60
N LEU A 70 5.84 -11.58 16.32
CA LEU A 70 4.80 -11.45 15.28
C LEU A 70 3.64 -12.41 15.48
N THR A 71 3.94 -13.61 15.99
CA THR A 71 2.91 -14.56 16.37
C THR A 71 2.07 -13.98 17.52
N LEU A 72 2.69 -13.31 18.50
CA LEU A 72 2.00 -12.62 19.59
C LEU A 72 1.16 -11.41 19.12
N ASP A 73 1.61 -10.61 18.15
CA ASP A 73 0.80 -9.54 17.53
C ASP A 73 -0.52 -10.09 16.97
N ARG A 74 -0.47 -11.23 16.27
CA ARG A 74 -1.69 -11.91 15.78
C ARG A 74 -2.60 -12.34 16.92
N PHE A 75 -2.06 -12.75 18.06
CA PHE A 75 -2.84 -13.07 19.26
C PHE A 75 -3.48 -11.81 19.88
N PHE A 76 -2.75 -10.70 20.05
CA PHE A 76 -3.30 -9.45 20.62
C PHE A 76 -4.41 -8.85 19.75
N LYS A 77 -4.27 -8.89 18.42
CA LYS A 77 -5.31 -8.43 17.49
C LYS A 77 -6.59 -9.29 17.56
N LEU A 78 -6.48 -10.56 17.93
CA LEU A 78 -7.63 -11.44 18.16
C LEU A 78 -8.32 -11.14 19.49
N ASP A 79 -7.56 -10.83 20.53
CA ASP A 79 -8.07 -10.48 21.86
C ASP A 79 -8.86 -9.15 21.83
N GLN A 80 -8.31 -8.12 21.16
CA GLN A 80 -9.04 -6.86 20.91
C GLN A 80 -10.31 -7.06 20.07
N ALA A 81 -10.31 -8.00 19.12
CA ALA A 81 -11.51 -8.32 18.35
C ALA A 81 -12.56 -9.06 19.21
N ALA A 82 -12.14 -9.81 20.23
CA ALA A 82 -13.03 -10.51 21.16
C ALA A 82 -13.64 -9.58 22.22
N SER A 83 -12.92 -8.55 22.66
CA SER A 83 -13.40 -7.58 23.66
C SER A 83 -14.47 -6.61 23.16
N THR A 84 -14.65 -6.48 21.84
CA THR A 84 -15.73 -5.67 21.22
C THR A 84 -17.12 -6.34 21.23
N VAL A 85 -17.25 -7.54 21.81
CA VAL A 85 -18.55 -8.20 22.04
C VAL A 85 -19.03 -7.87 23.45
N THR A 86 -20.14 -7.13 23.53
CA THR A 86 -20.80 -6.58 24.74
C THR A 86 -20.69 -7.43 26.00
N GLU A 87 -20.23 -6.80 27.07
CA GLU A 87 -20.14 -7.32 28.45
C GLU A 87 -21.53 -7.66 29.04
N PRO A 88 -21.63 -8.70 29.88
CA PRO A 88 -22.49 -8.66 31.04
C PRO A 88 -21.67 -8.29 32.29
N ASN A 89 -22.21 -7.34 33.06
CA ASN A 89 -21.77 -7.00 34.42
C ASN A 89 -21.76 -8.25 35.32
N ILE A 90 -20.61 -8.59 35.90
CA ILE A 90 -20.50 -9.51 37.04
C ILE A 90 -19.51 -8.89 38.05
N PRO A 91 -19.83 -8.85 39.36
CA PRO A 91 -18.95 -8.29 40.37
C PRO A 91 -17.74 -9.20 40.63
N VAL A 92 -16.56 -8.58 40.71
CA VAL A 92 -15.28 -9.23 40.98
C VAL A 92 -15.10 -9.31 42.50
N ASP A 93 -15.59 -10.40 43.09
CA ASP A 93 -15.15 -10.87 44.41
C ASP A 93 -14.91 -12.38 44.27
N ASN A 94 -13.69 -12.83 44.62
CA ASN A 94 -13.17 -14.21 44.58
C ASN A 94 -12.34 -14.63 43.36
N LEU A 95 -11.13 -14.06 43.24
CA LEU A 95 -9.98 -14.74 42.62
C LEU A 95 -8.74 -14.53 43.50
N GLU A 96 -8.83 -14.91 44.77
CA GLU A 96 -7.64 -15.19 45.59
C GLU A 96 -7.29 -16.68 45.42
N GLY A 97 -6.14 -16.94 44.82
CA GLY A 97 -5.52 -18.28 44.87
C GLY A 97 -5.30 -18.98 43.54
N VAL A 98 -4.65 -18.34 42.56
CA VAL A 98 -4.08 -19.06 41.40
C VAL A 98 -2.71 -18.47 41.03
N VAL A 99 -1.68 -19.21 41.43
CA VAL A 99 -0.26 -19.25 41.03
C VAL A 99 0.70 -18.13 41.47
N ASP A 100 1.39 -18.45 42.55
CA ASP A 100 2.72 -17.92 42.90
C ASP A 100 3.78 -18.49 41.91
N VAL A 101 3.95 -17.82 40.75
CA VAL A 101 5.15 -17.93 39.90
C VAL A 101 6.01 -16.69 40.09
N HIS A 102 6.65 -16.57 41.24
CA HIS A 102 7.87 -15.78 41.38
C HIS A 102 9.07 -16.75 41.21
N GLN A 103 10.16 -16.47 40.50
CA GLN A 103 11.12 -15.41 40.87
C GLN A 103 12.16 -15.04 39.78
N HIS A 104 11.95 -15.26 38.47
CA HIS A 104 12.91 -14.75 37.45
C HIS A 104 12.27 -14.08 36.22
N LYS A 105 11.00 -13.63 36.32
CA LYS A 105 10.38 -12.88 35.23
C LYS A 105 10.82 -11.42 35.32
N LYS A 106 11.64 -10.94 34.37
CA LYS A 106 11.93 -9.51 34.20
C LYS A 106 10.58 -8.78 34.05
N PRO A 107 10.12 -8.00 35.05
CA PRO A 107 8.74 -7.49 35.11
C PRO A 107 8.38 -6.55 33.95
N HIS A 108 9.38 -6.10 33.18
CA HIS A 108 9.19 -5.15 32.09
C HIS A 108 9.05 -5.81 30.70
N PHE A 109 9.38 -7.10 30.54
CA PHE A 109 9.42 -7.72 29.20
C PHE A 109 8.04 -7.73 28.51
N PHE A 110 7.00 -8.14 29.23
CA PHE A 110 5.64 -8.23 28.66
C PHE A 110 5.09 -6.87 28.25
N ASP A 111 5.29 -5.87 29.11
CA ASP A 111 4.93 -4.49 28.86
C ASP A 111 5.64 -3.91 27.63
N ASP A 112 6.93 -4.20 27.48
CA ASP A 112 7.72 -3.75 26.34
C ASP A 112 7.17 -4.36 25.03
N VAL A 113 6.85 -5.66 25.04
CA VAL A 113 6.23 -6.34 23.89
C VAL A 113 4.87 -5.72 23.55
N GLN A 114 4.01 -5.50 24.56
CA GLN A 114 2.71 -4.88 24.35
C GLN A 114 2.85 -3.49 23.73
N PHE A 115 3.80 -2.68 24.20
CA PHE A 115 4.04 -1.37 23.64
C PHE A 115 4.46 -1.45 22.17
N LEU A 116 5.42 -2.31 21.82
CA LEU A 116 5.89 -2.46 20.44
C LEU A 116 4.79 -2.96 19.49
N VAL A 117 3.89 -3.82 19.99
CA VAL A 117 2.72 -4.32 19.24
C VAL A 117 1.68 -3.22 19.06
N LYS A 118 1.25 -2.57 20.14
CA LYS A 118 0.22 -1.51 20.13
C LYS A 118 0.61 -0.33 19.24
N THR A 119 1.90 -0.02 19.16
CA THR A 119 2.46 1.08 18.35
C THR A 119 2.83 0.67 16.93
N ASN A 120 2.64 -0.61 16.56
CA ASN A 120 3.09 -1.20 15.29
C ASN A 120 4.61 -1.07 15.03
N LEU A 121 5.42 -0.67 16.02
CA LEU A 121 6.87 -0.58 15.88
C LEU A 121 7.48 -1.93 15.52
N ILE A 122 6.98 -2.99 16.14
CA ILE A 122 7.48 -4.34 15.88
C ILE A 122 7.38 -4.73 14.40
N TYR A 123 6.31 -4.28 13.74
CA TYR A 123 6.07 -4.56 12.34
C TYR A 123 7.11 -3.89 11.45
N SER A 124 7.46 -2.65 11.78
CA SER A 124 8.47 -1.86 11.07
C SER A 124 9.87 -2.44 11.30
N ILE A 125 10.21 -2.76 12.55
CA ILE A 125 11.49 -3.35 12.94
C ILE A 125 11.73 -4.65 12.17
N ILE A 126 10.79 -5.59 12.24
CA ILE A 126 10.94 -6.91 11.58
C ILE A 126 10.85 -6.77 10.06
N GLY A 127 10.04 -5.84 9.58
CA GLY A 127 9.96 -5.53 8.17
C GLY A 127 11.29 -5.09 7.58
N LEU A 128 11.96 -4.13 8.22
CA LEU A 128 13.29 -3.68 7.82
C LEU A 128 14.35 -4.76 8.00
N GLN A 129 14.28 -5.52 9.10
CA GLN A 129 15.16 -6.65 9.35
C GLN A 129 15.14 -7.69 8.21
N ASN A 130 13.95 -7.98 7.69
CA ASN A 130 13.75 -8.97 6.63
C ASN A 130 14.01 -8.42 5.22
N SER A 131 14.17 -7.10 5.06
CA SER A 131 14.24 -6.45 3.75
C SER A 131 15.65 -6.43 3.15
N THR A 132 16.68 -6.66 3.96
CA THR A 132 18.10 -6.66 3.56
C THR A 132 18.88 -7.73 4.31
N GLY A 133 20.02 -8.15 3.76
CA GLY A 133 20.96 -9.05 4.40
C GLY A 133 21.53 -8.48 5.71
N SER A 134 21.86 -7.19 5.73
CA SER A 134 22.36 -6.51 6.95
C SER A 134 21.25 -6.21 7.95
N GLY A 135 19.98 -6.18 7.53
CA GLY A 135 18.83 -5.87 8.38
C GLY A 135 18.72 -6.77 9.60
N SER A 136 19.13 -8.04 9.47
CA SER A 136 19.21 -9.00 10.58
C SER A 136 20.11 -8.56 11.75
N VAL A 137 21.07 -7.66 11.48
CA VAL A 137 21.99 -7.07 12.45
C VAL A 137 21.53 -5.66 12.83
N ASP A 138 21.14 -4.86 11.84
CA ASP A 138 20.87 -3.42 12.02
C ASP A 138 19.53 -3.12 12.70
N HIS A 139 18.54 -4.00 12.52
CA HIS A 139 17.16 -3.83 13.00
C HIS A 139 16.71 -4.94 13.97
N VAL A 140 17.66 -5.54 14.68
CA VAL A 140 17.35 -6.60 15.64
C VAL A 140 16.72 -6.05 16.92
N ILE A 141 15.77 -6.75 17.55
CA ILE A 141 15.37 -6.44 18.92
C ILE A 141 16.35 -7.15 19.86
N LYS A 142 17.03 -6.38 20.72
CA LYS A 142 17.96 -6.93 21.71
C LYS A 142 17.24 -7.11 23.05
N GLN A 143 17.78 -8.00 23.88
CA GLN A 143 17.34 -8.16 25.26
C GLN A 143 18.55 -8.11 26.20
N ASP A 144 18.47 -7.30 27.25
CA ASP A 144 19.47 -7.22 28.31
C ASP A 144 18.81 -7.22 29.70
N GLU A 145 19.57 -6.92 30.75
CA GLU A 145 19.07 -6.84 32.13
C GLU A 145 17.97 -5.80 32.35
N THR A 146 17.96 -4.73 31.55
CA THR A 146 17.01 -3.62 31.63
C THR A 146 15.69 -3.87 30.92
N GLY A 147 15.66 -4.81 29.96
CA GLY A 147 14.45 -5.17 29.22
C GLY A 147 14.73 -5.43 27.74
N LEU A 148 13.74 -5.12 26.90
CA LEU A 148 13.95 -5.08 25.45
C LEU A 148 14.63 -3.78 25.06
N LEU A 149 15.54 -3.83 24.08
CA LEU A 149 16.16 -2.65 23.48
C LEU A 149 15.86 -2.60 22.00
N ILE A 150 15.56 -1.39 21.52
CA ILE A 150 15.45 -1.08 20.10
C ILE A 150 16.35 0.10 19.76
N LYS A 151 16.66 0.24 18.48
CA LYS A 151 17.46 1.36 17.98
C LYS A 151 16.60 2.64 17.97
N LYS A 152 17.11 3.75 18.52
CA LYS A 152 16.56 5.11 18.44
C LYS A 152 17.72 6.03 18.08
N GLU A 153 17.62 6.72 16.95
CA GLU A 153 18.64 7.66 16.44
C GLU A 153 20.06 7.07 16.42
N GLY A 154 20.20 5.82 15.99
CA GLY A 154 21.50 5.12 15.96
C GLY A 154 21.85 4.33 17.22
N GLU A 155 21.25 4.66 18.36
CA GLU A 155 21.62 4.11 19.67
C GLU A 155 20.64 3.05 20.17
N TRP A 156 21.13 2.07 20.95
CA TRP A 156 20.28 1.06 21.56
C TRP A 156 19.67 1.59 22.86
N ILE A 157 18.34 1.73 22.88
CA ILE A 157 17.62 2.31 24.01
C ILE A 157 16.60 1.30 24.56
N PRO A 158 16.48 1.16 25.90
CA PRO A 158 15.45 0.33 26.50
C PRO A 158 14.04 0.78 26.14
N VAL A 159 13.19 -0.15 25.73
CA VAL A 159 11.79 0.09 25.35
C VAL A 159 11.00 0.71 26.50
N LYS A 160 11.32 0.35 27.75
CA LYS A 160 10.78 1.00 28.95
C LYS A 160 10.90 2.53 28.89
N LYS A 161 12.07 3.07 28.57
CA LYS A 161 12.30 4.53 28.45
C LYS A 161 11.44 5.14 27.33
N LEU A 162 11.28 4.42 26.22
CA LEU A 162 10.47 4.88 25.10
C LEU A 162 8.98 4.94 25.45
N ARG A 163 8.47 3.95 26.19
CA ARG A 163 7.08 3.92 26.66
C ARG A 163 6.76 5.06 27.64
N GLU A 164 7.74 5.46 28.43
CA GLU A 164 7.66 6.60 29.34
C GLU A 164 7.66 7.95 28.59
N ALA A 165 8.38 8.04 27.46
CA ALA A 165 8.49 9.28 26.67
C ALA A 165 7.44 9.43 25.55
N LEU A 166 6.92 8.31 25.03
CA LEU A 166 6.08 8.28 23.83
C LEU A 166 4.69 7.71 24.13
N THR A 167 3.71 8.11 23.32
CA THR A 167 2.35 7.58 23.38
C THR A 167 1.81 7.30 21.99
N TRP A 168 0.94 6.31 21.88
CA TRP A 168 0.26 5.99 20.62
C TRP A 168 -1.00 6.83 20.49
N ASN A 169 -1.05 7.68 19.47
CA ASN A 169 -2.25 8.39 19.08
C ASN A 169 -3.09 7.47 18.19
N SER A 170 -4.09 6.81 18.77
CA SER A 170 -4.94 5.86 18.04
C SER A 170 -5.86 6.51 17.02
N GLU A 171 -6.16 7.80 17.19
CA GLU A 171 -6.93 8.55 16.21
C GLU A 171 -6.06 8.72 14.97
N GLU A 172 -4.91 9.39 15.08
CA GLU A 172 -4.01 9.68 13.95
C GLU A 172 -3.26 8.44 13.42
N GLY A 173 -3.16 7.38 14.21
CA GLY A 173 -2.40 6.16 13.87
C GLY A 173 -0.88 6.38 13.90
N GLU A 174 -0.41 7.21 14.83
CA GLU A 174 0.99 7.64 14.92
C GLU A 174 1.54 7.60 16.34
N LEU A 175 2.87 7.47 16.44
CA LEU A 175 3.58 7.56 17.70
C LEU A 175 4.00 9.03 17.93
N GLU A 176 3.65 9.60 19.07
CA GLU A 176 3.94 11.00 19.42
C GLU A 176 4.72 11.12 20.72
N SER A 177 5.50 12.19 20.85
CA SER A 177 6.11 12.57 22.12
C SER A 177 5.06 13.03 23.12
N ARG A 178 5.15 12.57 24.37
CA ARG A 178 4.28 13.02 25.46
C ARG A 178 4.56 14.47 25.86
N GLU A 179 5.81 14.90 25.77
CA GLU A 179 6.21 16.28 26.08
C GLU A 179 5.80 17.24 24.97
N LYS A 180 5.85 16.78 23.71
CA LYS A 180 5.56 17.59 22.53
C LYS A 180 4.71 16.79 21.53
N SER A 181 3.39 16.92 21.64
CA SER A 181 2.42 16.20 20.77
C SER A 181 2.52 16.52 19.28
N THR A 182 3.25 17.58 18.90
CA THR A 182 3.55 17.91 17.49
C THR A 182 4.73 17.12 16.93
N GLU A 183 5.48 16.42 17.77
CA GLU A 183 6.62 15.60 17.39
C GLU A 183 6.19 14.15 17.22
N ARG A 184 6.25 13.70 15.97
CA ARG A 184 5.89 12.34 15.55
C ARG A 184 7.13 11.49 15.35
N TRP A 185 7.02 10.22 15.68
CA TRP A 185 8.13 9.27 15.68
C TRP A 185 7.87 8.11 14.73
N ASN A 186 8.84 7.79 13.89
CA ASN A 186 8.79 6.69 12.94
C ASN A 186 10.09 5.89 12.93
N TYR A 187 10.02 4.64 12.49
CA TYR A 187 11.15 3.72 12.53
C TYR A 187 11.71 3.49 11.11
N PHE A 188 12.95 3.92 10.89
CA PHE A 188 13.67 3.82 9.60
C PHE A 188 15.05 3.16 9.78
N LYS A 189 15.99 3.42 8.86
CA LYS A 189 17.36 2.87 8.82
C LYS A 189 18.13 3.05 10.14
N ASP A 190 17.96 4.20 10.80
CA ASP A 190 18.67 4.55 12.03
C ASP A 190 17.86 4.18 13.29
N GLY A 191 16.78 3.43 13.12
CA GLY A 191 15.83 3.11 14.18
C GLY A 191 14.73 4.16 14.31
N LEU A 192 14.27 4.36 15.53
CA LEU A 192 13.23 5.32 15.87
C LEU A 192 13.78 6.75 15.78
N VAL A 193 13.14 7.61 14.99
CA VAL A 193 13.56 9.02 14.77
C VAL A 193 12.35 9.97 14.81
N PRO A 194 12.53 11.25 15.20
CA PRO A 194 11.44 12.23 15.34
C PRO A 194 11.06 12.85 13.98
N ILE A 195 10.73 12.00 13.02
CA ILE A 195 10.38 12.37 11.66
C ILE A 195 8.96 11.90 11.39
N ASP A 196 8.15 12.82 10.92
CA ASP A 196 6.76 12.57 10.55
C ASP A 196 6.66 11.95 9.14
N ARG A 197 5.71 11.03 8.96
CA ARG A 197 5.40 10.47 7.63
C ARG A 197 4.81 11.52 6.72
N TYR A 198 4.09 12.48 7.28
CA TYR A 198 3.43 13.56 6.57
C TYR A 198 4.16 14.89 6.78
N TYR A 199 4.10 15.74 5.76
CA TYR A 199 4.42 17.15 5.93
C TYR A 199 3.13 17.90 6.24
N HIS A 200 2.95 18.33 7.49
CA HIS A 200 1.76 19.06 7.91
C HIS A 200 1.91 20.56 7.61
N HIS A 201 1.54 20.99 6.41
CA HIS A 201 1.63 22.41 5.99
C HIS A 201 1.02 23.39 7.00
N ILE A 202 -0.08 23.01 7.65
CA ILE A 202 -0.79 23.84 8.66
C ILE A 202 0.07 24.08 9.91
N ASN A 203 1.01 23.19 10.18
CA ASN A 203 1.93 23.28 11.30
C ASN A 203 3.31 23.84 10.90
N ALA A 204 3.56 24.11 9.61
CA ALA A 204 4.87 24.54 9.13
C ALA A 204 5.34 25.86 9.74
N ASP A 205 4.41 26.77 10.03
CA ASP A 205 4.69 28.08 10.66
C ASP A 205 4.79 28.00 12.19
N LYS A 206 4.56 26.83 12.81
CA LYS A 206 4.65 26.67 14.27
C LYS A 206 6.11 26.62 14.70
N GLU A 207 6.41 27.31 15.80
CA GLU A 207 7.74 27.30 16.41
C GLU A 207 8.16 25.85 16.69
N ASN A 208 9.36 25.48 16.26
CA ASN A 208 9.92 24.12 16.37
C ASN A 208 9.23 23.03 15.53
N PHE A 209 8.54 23.37 14.43
CA PHE A 209 8.12 22.35 13.47
C PHE A 209 9.34 21.70 12.80
N PRO A 210 9.45 20.36 12.77
CA PRO A 210 10.65 19.71 12.26
C PRO A 210 10.80 19.94 10.74
N GLN A 211 11.72 20.81 10.32
CA GLN A 211 11.96 21.10 8.89
C GLN A 211 12.41 19.86 8.11
N GLN A 212 12.97 18.85 8.79
CA GLN A 212 13.28 17.54 8.22
C GLN A 212 12.08 16.83 7.60
N ASN A 213 10.85 17.17 8.00
CA ASN A 213 9.63 16.60 7.44
C ASN A 213 9.32 17.11 6.03
N VAL A 214 9.97 18.17 5.54
CA VAL A 214 9.77 18.70 4.18
C VAL A 214 10.29 17.73 3.12
N LYS A 215 11.35 16.98 3.44
CA LYS A 215 12.01 16.05 2.51
C LYS A 215 11.67 14.61 2.83
N LEU A 216 11.59 13.78 1.80
CA LEU A 216 11.55 12.33 1.94
C LEU A 216 12.84 11.84 2.61
N GLN A 217 12.68 10.89 3.52
CA GLN A 217 13.76 10.33 4.30
C GLN A 217 14.15 8.94 3.79
N PRO A 218 15.44 8.58 3.87
CA PRO A 218 15.88 7.24 3.51
C PRO A 218 15.32 6.22 4.50
N VAL A 219 14.77 5.13 3.98
CA VAL A 219 14.10 4.09 4.78
C VAL A 219 15.04 2.94 5.18
N LEU A 220 16.06 2.66 4.36
CA LEU A 220 17.10 1.65 4.59
C LEU A 220 18.30 1.91 3.66
N LYS A 221 19.34 1.10 3.81
CA LYS A 221 20.53 1.10 2.94
C LYS A 221 20.84 -0.35 2.52
N LEU A 222 21.03 -0.57 1.23
CA LEU A 222 21.50 -1.85 0.67
C LEU A 222 23.02 -1.96 0.80
N SER A 223 23.51 -3.20 0.90
CA SER A 223 24.94 -3.48 0.70
C SER A 223 25.34 -3.35 -0.78
N ASP A 224 26.64 -3.29 -1.05
CA ASP A 224 27.17 -3.24 -2.41
C ASP A 224 26.75 -4.48 -3.23
N ASP A 225 26.74 -5.66 -2.61
CA ASP A 225 26.32 -6.93 -3.24
C ASP A 225 24.83 -6.90 -3.59
N GLU A 226 24.00 -6.40 -2.67
CA GLU A 226 22.56 -6.25 -2.86
C GLU A 226 22.25 -5.26 -3.99
N MET A 227 22.94 -4.12 -4.01
CA MET A 227 22.80 -3.11 -5.04
C MET A 227 23.25 -3.65 -6.41
N SER A 228 24.34 -4.42 -6.45
CA SER A 228 24.83 -5.08 -7.67
C SER A 228 23.83 -6.11 -8.22
N ALA A 229 23.25 -6.94 -7.34
CA ALA A 229 22.21 -7.90 -7.72
C ALA A 229 20.96 -7.20 -8.27
N LEU A 230 20.54 -6.11 -7.61
CA LEU A 230 19.41 -5.31 -8.05
C LEU A 230 19.64 -4.64 -9.41
N LEU A 231 20.82 -4.04 -9.62
CA LEU A 231 21.19 -3.43 -10.90
C LEU A 231 21.24 -4.47 -12.02
N THR A 232 21.75 -5.67 -11.73
CA THR A 232 21.77 -6.79 -12.68
C THR A 232 20.35 -7.16 -13.13
N ARG A 233 19.39 -7.21 -12.20
CA ARG A 233 17.98 -7.42 -12.53
C ARG A 233 17.39 -6.25 -13.31
N ALA A 234 17.66 -5.02 -12.87
CA ALA A 234 17.13 -3.80 -13.51
C ALA A 234 17.56 -3.69 -14.98
N ARG A 235 18.80 -4.06 -15.31
CA ARG A 235 19.32 -4.06 -16.69
C ARG A 235 18.58 -4.98 -17.66
N GLN A 236 17.74 -5.88 -17.16
CA GLN A 236 16.88 -6.71 -18.00
C GLN A 236 15.61 -5.96 -18.47
N TYR A 237 15.39 -4.72 -18.02
CA TYR A 237 14.25 -3.88 -18.41
C TYR A 237 14.20 -3.68 -19.94
N ASN A 238 13.05 -3.98 -20.55
CA ASN A 238 12.84 -3.98 -22.01
C ASN A 238 12.31 -2.64 -22.56
N GLY A 239 12.03 -1.64 -21.72
CA GLY A 239 11.44 -0.35 -22.12
C GLY A 239 12.43 0.79 -22.35
N LEU A 240 13.74 0.52 -22.48
CA LEU A 240 14.70 1.56 -22.87
C LEU A 240 14.49 1.92 -24.34
N THR A 241 13.93 3.10 -24.62
CA THR A 241 13.83 3.65 -25.98
C THR A 241 15.23 3.97 -26.52
N LEU A 242 15.46 3.63 -27.80
CA LEU A 242 16.74 3.74 -28.52
C LEU A 242 17.38 5.14 -28.54
N ASP A 243 16.64 6.22 -28.23
CA ASP A 243 17.18 7.58 -28.09
C ASP A 243 17.95 7.79 -26.77
N ASN A 244 17.79 6.91 -25.78
CA ASN A 244 18.69 6.81 -24.65
C ASN A 244 19.91 5.96 -25.04
N SER A 245 20.76 6.52 -25.89
CA SER A 245 22.14 6.08 -26.22
C SER A 245 23.09 6.05 -25.00
N GLN A 246 22.56 5.96 -23.79
CA GLN A 246 23.33 6.01 -22.57
C GLN A 246 23.79 4.61 -22.22
N ASP A 247 25.08 4.40 -22.44
CA ASP A 247 25.91 3.37 -21.82
C ASP A 247 25.25 2.78 -20.55
N PRO A 248 24.81 1.50 -20.58
CA PRO A 248 24.22 0.81 -19.44
C PRO A 248 25.09 0.84 -18.18
N GLN A 249 26.40 1.12 -18.30
CA GLN A 249 27.31 1.31 -17.18
C GLN A 249 27.07 2.64 -16.43
N LYS A 250 26.46 3.64 -17.07
CA LYS A 250 26.13 4.92 -16.45
C LYS A 250 24.81 4.90 -15.68
N GLN A 251 23.99 3.85 -15.85
CA GLN A 251 22.77 3.65 -15.08
C GLN A 251 23.11 2.92 -13.77
N ASN A 252 23.48 3.70 -12.76
CA ASN A 252 23.94 3.24 -11.45
C ASN A 252 22.88 3.34 -10.35
N CYS A 253 21.69 3.87 -10.66
CA CYS A 253 20.53 3.91 -9.77
C CYS A 253 19.41 2.98 -10.27
N VAL A 254 18.48 2.65 -9.38
CA VAL A 254 17.27 1.90 -9.72
C VAL A 254 16.04 2.63 -9.20
N ILE A 255 15.05 2.83 -10.08
CA ILE A 255 13.69 3.17 -9.67
C ILE A 255 12.84 1.90 -9.68
N GLN A 256 12.20 1.59 -8.56
CA GLN A 256 11.22 0.51 -8.48
C GLN A 256 9.81 1.07 -8.45
N LEU A 257 8.95 0.55 -9.32
CA LEU A 257 7.51 0.78 -9.25
C LEU A 257 6.87 -0.43 -8.59
N ILE A 258 6.17 -0.23 -7.47
CA ILE A 258 5.62 -1.29 -6.63
C ILE A 258 4.10 -1.25 -6.66
N THR A 259 3.45 -2.38 -6.90
CA THR A 259 2.01 -2.53 -6.74
C THR A 259 1.66 -3.72 -5.87
N ASN A 260 0.58 -3.58 -5.10
CA ASN A 260 0.03 -4.64 -4.27
C ASN A 260 -1.40 -4.95 -4.75
N PRO A 261 -1.56 -5.79 -5.80
CA PRO A 261 -2.87 -6.27 -6.22
C PRO A 261 -3.68 -6.86 -5.07
N HIS A 262 -4.99 -6.61 -5.08
CA HIS A 262 -5.90 -7.16 -4.09
C HIS A 262 -6.01 -8.70 -4.21
N SER A 263 -6.42 -9.33 -3.12
CA SER A 263 -6.53 -10.80 -3.01
C SER A 263 -7.38 -11.44 -4.12
N LEU A 264 -6.86 -12.46 -4.78
CA LEU A 264 -7.58 -13.25 -5.82
C LEU A 264 -8.48 -14.34 -5.25
N LYS A 265 -8.78 -14.32 -3.95
CA LYS A 265 -9.63 -15.34 -3.30
C LYS A 265 -11.09 -15.34 -3.78
N TYR A 266 -11.47 -14.40 -4.65
CA TYR A 266 -12.83 -14.24 -5.14
C TYR A 266 -12.89 -14.57 -6.64
N GLU A 267 -13.87 -15.38 -7.03
CA GLU A 267 -14.17 -15.69 -8.43
C GLU A 267 -15.37 -14.85 -8.94
N GLY A 268 -15.54 -14.83 -10.26
CA GLY A 268 -16.66 -14.15 -10.93
C GLY A 268 -16.67 -12.64 -10.70
N MET A 269 -17.86 -12.05 -10.47
CA MET A 269 -18.06 -10.60 -10.34
C MET A 269 -17.22 -9.98 -9.21
N LYS A 270 -17.07 -10.67 -8.07
CA LYS A 270 -16.28 -10.15 -6.94
C LYS A 270 -14.79 -10.15 -7.27
N GLY A 271 -14.30 -11.16 -7.97
CA GLY A 271 -12.92 -11.19 -8.48
C GLY A 271 -12.65 -10.04 -9.46
N ASN A 272 -13.56 -9.84 -10.42
CA ASN A 272 -13.47 -8.74 -11.40
C ASN A 272 -13.49 -7.37 -10.72
N LEU A 273 -14.47 -7.11 -9.86
CA LEU A 273 -14.54 -5.87 -9.08
C LEU A 273 -13.26 -5.61 -8.29
N ASN A 274 -12.71 -6.65 -7.66
CA ASN A 274 -11.49 -6.52 -6.88
C ASN A 274 -10.25 -6.23 -7.76
N ALA A 275 -10.18 -6.81 -8.96
CA ALA A 275 -9.14 -6.54 -9.93
C ALA A 275 -9.26 -5.13 -10.56
N GLN A 276 -10.48 -4.60 -10.70
CA GLN A 276 -10.71 -3.25 -11.22
C GLN A 276 -10.65 -2.18 -10.11
N TRP A 277 -10.51 -2.57 -8.84
CA TRP A 277 -10.34 -1.60 -7.76
C TRP A 277 -8.94 -0.98 -7.84
N GLY A 278 -8.84 0.30 -7.47
CA GLY A 278 -7.58 1.03 -7.47
C GLY A 278 -6.52 0.29 -6.64
N VAL A 279 -5.36 0.07 -7.26
CA VAL A 279 -4.18 -0.48 -6.60
C VAL A 279 -3.24 0.66 -6.23
N HIS A 280 -2.74 0.63 -5.00
CA HIS A 280 -1.73 1.59 -4.57
C HIS A 280 -0.42 1.32 -5.32
N VAL A 281 0.19 2.39 -5.82
CA VAL A 281 1.49 2.35 -6.50
C VAL A 281 2.51 3.07 -5.62
N GLY A 282 3.52 2.32 -5.17
CA GLY A 282 4.70 2.85 -4.51
C GLY A 282 5.83 3.11 -5.50
N ILE A 283 6.71 4.04 -5.15
CA ILE A 283 7.91 4.39 -5.90
C ILE A 283 9.08 4.28 -4.95
N ARG A 284 10.08 3.46 -5.29
CA ARG A 284 11.38 3.48 -4.62
C ARG A 284 12.44 4.08 -5.52
N MET A 285 13.31 4.88 -4.93
CA MET A 285 14.52 5.40 -5.56
C MET A 285 15.71 4.85 -4.78
N ILE A 286 16.57 4.14 -5.49
CA ILE A 286 17.71 3.42 -4.90
C ILE A 286 18.97 3.95 -5.56
N PHE A 287 19.79 4.62 -4.77
CA PHE A 287 20.99 5.33 -5.19
C PHE A 287 22.21 4.40 -5.25
N PRO A 288 23.32 4.83 -5.88
CA PRO A 288 24.48 3.96 -6.10
C PRO A 288 25.16 3.51 -4.81
N ASP A 289 25.01 4.31 -3.75
CA ASP A 289 25.47 4.02 -2.39
C ASP A 289 24.55 3.04 -1.63
N GLY A 290 23.51 2.51 -2.28
CA GLY A 290 22.51 1.63 -1.70
C GLY A 290 21.42 2.35 -0.91
N THR A 291 21.44 3.68 -0.80
CA THR A 291 20.41 4.43 -0.05
C THR A 291 19.05 4.29 -0.74
N VAL A 292 18.04 3.85 0.01
CA VAL A 292 16.68 3.65 -0.50
C VAL A 292 15.74 4.71 0.07
N TYR A 293 15.04 5.39 -0.83
CA TYR A 293 13.87 6.19 -0.53
C TYR A 293 12.63 5.43 -0.99
N SER A 294 11.63 5.28 -0.13
CA SER A 294 10.35 4.66 -0.50
C SER A 294 9.21 5.64 -0.27
N THR A 295 8.46 5.93 -1.31
CA THR A 295 7.36 6.89 -1.25
C THR A 295 6.12 6.41 -1.99
N GLY A 296 4.98 6.87 -1.50
CA GLY A 296 3.68 6.68 -2.11
C GLY A 296 2.85 7.92 -1.92
N PHE A 297 1.68 7.95 -2.55
CA PHE A 297 0.78 9.07 -2.37
C PHE A 297 -0.08 8.87 -1.12
N GLY A 298 -0.01 9.80 -0.17
CA GLY A 298 -0.74 9.78 1.09
C GLY A 298 -1.70 10.94 1.26
N LEU A 299 -2.74 10.74 2.09
CA LEU A 299 -3.61 11.80 2.58
C LEU A 299 -3.25 12.07 4.05
N PRO A 300 -3.20 13.33 4.51
CA PRO A 300 -3.13 13.62 5.94
C PRO A 300 -4.30 12.96 6.68
N HIS A 301 -4.08 12.47 7.89
CA HIS A 301 -5.09 11.70 8.62
C HIS A 301 -6.38 12.49 8.89
N ALA A 302 -6.32 13.80 9.10
CA ALA A 302 -7.52 14.65 9.21
C ALA A 302 -8.42 14.62 7.95
N GLU A 303 -7.85 14.39 6.76
CA GLU A 303 -8.63 14.14 5.54
C GLU A 303 -9.04 12.66 5.41
N ASP A 304 -8.30 11.73 6.03
CA ASP A 304 -8.59 10.28 6.09
C ASP A 304 -9.73 9.94 7.08
N SER A 305 -9.82 10.62 8.22
CA SER A 305 -10.84 10.39 9.27
C SER A 305 -12.24 10.84 8.84
N THR A 306 -12.34 11.79 7.89
CA THR A 306 -13.61 12.11 7.22
C THR A 306 -14.18 10.95 6.38
N LYS A 307 -13.41 9.87 6.15
CA LYS A 307 -13.88 8.62 5.51
C LYS A 307 -14.78 7.74 6.38
N GLY A 308 -14.89 8.03 7.68
CA GLY A 308 -15.72 7.25 8.62
C GLY A 308 -17.23 7.32 8.38
N GLY A 309 -17.72 8.17 7.47
CA GLY A 309 -19.13 8.46 7.28
C GLY A 309 -19.74 7.91 5.99
N GLY A 310 -19.69 6.60 5.72
CA GLY A 310 -20.64 5.83 4.87
C GLY A 310 -20.95 6.26 3.42
N ASN A 311 -20.46 7.39 2.95
CA ASN A 311 -20.78 7.97 1.65
C ASN A 311 -19.66 7.72 0.63
N MET A 312 -19.98 7.78 -0.65
CA MET A 312 -19.11 7.43 -1.77
C MET A 312 -17.95 8.44 -1.97
N HIS A 313 -17.02 8.51 -1.03
CA HIS A 313 -15.88 9.44 -1.02
C HIS A 313 -14.80 9.15 -2.08
N PHE A 314 -14.94 8.11 -2.91
CA PHE A 314 -13.95 7.77 -3.94
C PHE A 314 -13.87 8.81 -5.09
N LEU A 315 -14.87 9.68 -5.22
CA LEU A 315 -14.85 10.78 -6.19
C LEU A 315 -14.37 12.10 -5.59
N GLN A 316 -14.29 12.20 -4.26
CA GLN A 316 -13.87 13.41 -3.60
C GLN A 316 -12.40 13.71 -3.93
N THR A 317 -12.11 14.99 -4.09
CA THR A 317 -10.75 15.49 -4.25
C THR A 317 -10.22 15.92 -2.89
N PHE A 318 -9.05 15.41 -2.55
CA PHE A 318 -8.34 15.65 -1.31
C PHE A 318 -7.02 16.38 -1.57
N ASN A 319 -6.44 16.98 -0.54
CA ASN A 319 -5.04 17.36 -0.56
C ASN A 319 -4.24 16.19 -0.03
N GLY A 320 -3.26 15.75 -0.80
CA GLY A 320 -2.30 14.78 -0.35
C GLY A 320 -0.91 15.14 -0.81
N GLN A 321 0.00 14.20 -0.64
CA GLN A 321 1.42 14.44 -0.88
C GLN A 321 2.19 13.13 -0.97
N PRO A 322 3.39 13.14 -1.55
CA PRO A 322 4.35 12.07 -1.36
C PRO A 322 4.65 11.88 0.14
N MET A 323 4.30 10.69 0.65
CA MET A 323 4.60 10.25 2.01
C MET A 323 5.63 9.11 1.98
N THR A 324 6.38 8.94 3.06
CA THR A 324 7.25 7.77 3.23
C THR A 324 6.39 6.52 3.40
N MET A 325 6.72 5.44 2.68
CA MET A 325 5.88 4.22 2.60
C MET A 325 6.21 3.13 3.62
N ASP A 326 6.99 3.43 4.64
CA ASP A 326 7.53 2.51 5.66
C ASP A 326 6.61 1.35 6.07
N HIS A 327 5.52 1.62 6.79
CA HIS A 327 4.63 0.60 7.34
C HIS A 327 3.60 0.11 6.31
N VAL A 328 3.22 0.95 5.34
CA VAL A 328 2.23 0.61 4.29
C VAL A 328 2.80 -0.46 3.38
N GLU A 329 4.07 -0.29 3.01
CA GLU A 329 4.81 -1.24 2.20
C GLU A 329 5.05 -2.56 2.93
N LEU A 330 5.09 -2.57 4.26
CA LEU A 330 5.30 -3.81 4.97
C LEU A 330 4.03 -4.65 5.07
N ARG A 331 2.83 -4.11 4.82
CA ARG A 331 1.52 -4.78 5.03
C ARG A 331 1.39 -6.11 4.29
N PRO A 332 0.58 -7.07 4.81
CA PRO A 332 0.34 -8.34 4.11
C PRO A 332 -0.20 -8.12 2.70
N HIS A 333 0.28 -8.91 1.74
CA HIS A 333 -0.11 -8.82 0.32
C HIS A 333 -0.33 -10.21 -0.29
N CYS A 334 -0.91 -10.26 -1.50
CA CYS A 334 -1.24 -11.50 -2.21
C CYS A 334 -0.45 -11.68 -3.52
N GLY A 335 0.77 -11.14 -3.53
CA GLY A 335 1.66 -11.08 -4.70
C GLY A 335 2.04 -9.64 -5.02
N ARG A 336 3.11 -9.13 -4.41
CA ARG A 336 3.60 -7.76 -4.66
C ARG A 336 4.34 -7.74 -5.98
N ILE A 337 3.98 -6.83 -6.87
CA ILE A 337 4.63 -6.67 -8.17
C ILE A 337 5.65 -5.54 -8.06
N THR A 338 6.90 -5.82 -8.38
CA THR A 338 8.00 -4.85 -8.36
C THR A 338 8.62 -4.79 -9.75
N THR A 339 8.63 -3.62 -10.39
CA THR A 339 9.31 -3.41 -11.68
C THR A 339 10.57 -2.59 -11.48
N ASN A 340 11.72 -3.13 -11.90
CA ASN A 340 13.03 -2.49 -11.72
C ASN A 340 13.44 -1.73 -12.98
N ILE A 341 13.68 -0.42 -12.87
CA ILE A 341 14.09 0.44 -13.99
C ILE A 341 15.47 1.02 -13.69
N PRO A 342 16.50 0.72 -14.51
CA PRO A 342 17.82 1.27 -14.32
C PRO A 342 17.84 2.72 -14.81
N VAL A 343 18.39 3.62 -14.00
CA VAL A 343 18.43 5.05 -14.31
C VAL A 343 19.76 5.66 -13.91
N LYS A 344 20.07 6.82 -14.47
CA LYS A 344 21.20 7.63 -14.01
C LYS A 344 20.88 8.35 -12.71
N GLU A 345 21.93 8.63 -11.95
CA GLU A 345 21.85 9.36 -10.68
C GLU A 345 21.29 10.78 -10.80
N ASP A 346 21.68 11.55 -11.81
CA ASP A 346 21.12 12.89 -12.07
C ASP A 346 19.60 12.85 -12.26
N ARG A 347 19.11 11.83 -12.97
CA ARG A 347 17.68 11.59 -13.20
C ARG A 347 16.95 11.19 -11.92
N ALA A 348 17.53 10.30 -11.12
CA ALA A 348 16.97 9.89 -9.84
C ALA A 348 16.88 11.08 -8.86
N ASN A 349 17.93 11.90 -8.78
CA ASN A 349 17.95 13.12 -7.97
C ASN A 349 16.87 14.11 -8.43
N ALA A 350 16.73 14.37 -9.73
CA ALA A 350 15.70 15.27 -10.24
C ALA A 350 14.27 14.81 -9.88
N ILE A 351 14.02 13.50 -9.88
CA ILE A 351 12.72 12.93 -9.47
C ILE A 351 12.51 13.08 -7.97
N LEU A 352 13.54 12.78 -7.15
CA LEU A 352 13.48 12.95 -5.70
C LEU A 352 13.21 14.41 -5.33
N ASP A 353 13.90 15.36 -5.97
CA ASP A 353 13.70 16.79 -5.77
C ASP A 353 12.28 17.22 -6.15
N GLN A 354 11.74 16.71 -7.26
CA GLN A 354 10.37 17.00 -7.65
C GLN A 354 9.34 16.42 -6.66
N LEU A 355 9.56 15.22 -6.14
CA LEU A 355 8.72 14.62 -5.10
C LEU A 355 8.79 15.42 -3.79
N ASN A 356 9.97 15.92 -3.42
CA ASN A 356 10.13 16.81 -2.27
C ASN A 356 9.41 18.16 -2.47
N LYS A 357 9.45 18.73 -3.69
CA LYS A 357 8.64 19.92 -4.03
C LYS A 357 7.15 19.65 -3.87
N TYR A 358 6.67 18.49 -4.32
CA TYR A 358 5.27 18.08 -4.17
C TYR A 358 4.85 17.86 -2.73
N ARG A 359 5.78 17.35 -1.91
CA ARG A 359 5.59 17.26 -0.47
C ARG A 359 5.49 18.65 0.16
N ALA A 360 6.29 19.62 -0.27
CA ALA A 360 6.25 20.99 0.22
C ALA A 360 5.04 21.83 -0.27
N SER A 361 4.45 21.50 -1.42
CA SER A 361 3.32 22.24 -1.99
C SER A 361 1.94 21.62 -1.79
N SER A 362 1.87 20.37 -1.32
CA SER A 362 0.71 19.48 -1.46
C SER A 362 0.32 19.25 -2.93
N LEU A 363 -0.37 18.15 -3.20
CA LEU A 363 -0.94 17.75 -4.48
C LEU A 363 -2.42 17.44 -4.30
N ARG A 364 -3.21 17.66 -5.34
CA ARG A 364 -4.59 17.17 -5.35
C ARG A 364 -4.59 15.66 -5.58
N PHE A 365 -5.41 14.96 -4.82
CA PHE A 365 -5.65 13.53 -4.96
C PHE A 365 -7.09 13.28 -5.29
N ASN A 366 -7.32 12.45 -6.29
CA ASN A 366 -8.62 11.95 -6.64
C ASN A 366 -8.46 10.50 -7.07
N LEU A 367 -9.14 9.57 -6.41
CA LEU A 367 -8.93 8.15 -6.65
C LEU A 367 -9.14 7.76 -8.12
N LEU A 368 -10.04 8.44 -8.84
CA LEU A 368 -10.31 8.15 -10.25
C LEU A 368 -9.49 8.99 -11.22
N LYS A 369 -8.94 10.13 -10.81
CA LYS A 369 -8.39 11.12 -11.74
C LYS A 369 -6.93 11.46 -11.53
N GLN A 370 -6.49 11.45 -10.28
CA GLN A 370 -5.17 11.88 -9.79
C GLN A 370 -4.78 10.97 -8.64
N ASN A 371 -4.40 9.75 -8.98
CA ASN A 371 -4.11 8.69 -8.03
C ASN A 371 -2.65 8.24 -8.11
N CYS A 372 -2.28 7.29 -7.24
CA CYS A 372 -0.92 6.75 -7.16
C CYS A 372 -0.43 6.18 -8.50
N ALA A 373 -1.32 5.56 -9.29
CA ALA A 373 -0.95 4.99 -10.58
C ALA A 373 -0.61 6.06 -11.61
N GLN A 374 -1.31 7.20 -11.59
CA GLN A 374 -0.92 8.33 -12.42
C GLN A 374 0.41 8.95 -11.98
N LEU A 375 0.65 9.09 -10.67
CA LEU A 375 1.97 9.54 -10.20
C LEU A 375 3.08 8.58 -10.67
N GLY A 376 2.84 7.26 -10.58
CA GLY A 376 3.73 6.24 -11.13
C GLY A 376 3.95 6.38 -12.64
N CYS A 377 2.91 6.71 -13.42
CA CYS A 377 3.05 7.00 -14.85
C CYS A 377 3.91 8.24 -15.12
N HIS A 378 3.77 9.30 -14.32
CA HIS A 378 4.59 10.50 -14.46
C HIS A 378 6.05 10.24 -14.12
N VAL A 379 6.33 9.44 -13.08
CA VAL A 379 7.69 8.99 -12.77
C VAL A 379 8.23 8.12 -13.90
N LEU A 380 7.44 7.17 -14.41
CA LEU A 380 7.81 6.32 -15.54
C LEU A 380 8.17 7.16 -16.78
N GLU A 381 7.30 8.10 -17.15
CA GLU A 381 7.54 9.00 -18.27
C GLU A 381 8.80 9.83 -18.05
N ALA A 382 9.05 10.30 -16.82
CA ALA A 382 10.29 10.96 -16.50
C ALA A 382 11.50 10.03 -16.67
N VAL A 383 11.48 8.79 -16.18
CA VAL A 383 12.66 7.93 -16.29
C VAL A 383 12.92 7.36 -17.69
N THR A 384 11.88 6.99 -18.43
CA THR A 384 12.02 6.24 -19.69
C THR A 384 11.52 7.00 -20.93
N GLY A 385 10.82 8.12 -20.75
CA GLY A 385 10.09 8.79 -21.83
C GLY A 385 8.81 8.07 -22.25
N ILE A 386 8.46 6.93 -21.63
CA ILE A 386 7.26 6.16 -21.98
C ILE A 386 6.02 6.85 -21.40
N LYS A 387 5.17 7.33 -22.31
CA LYS A 387 3.84 7.85 -22.00
C LYS A 387 2.85 6.70 -21.86
N LEU A 388 2.75 6.13 -20.66
CA LEU A 388 1.76 5.09 -20.39
C LEU A 388 0.37 5.71 -20.23
N ASN A 389 -0.51 5.49 -21.21
CA ASN A 389 -1.88 5.93 -21.13
C ASN A 389 -2.73 4.94 -20.31
N ILE A 390 -2.97 5.27 -19.04
CA ILE A 390 -3.85 4.49 -18.16
C ILE A 390 -5.30 5.01 -18.12
N GLN A 391 -5.67 5.92 -19.03
CA GLN A 391 -7.02 6.48 -19.07
C GLN A 391 -8.01 5.53 -19.74
N VAL A 392 -9.11 5.24 -19.06
CA VAL A 392 -10.25 4.49 -19.61
C VAL A 392 -11.55 5.27 -19.42
N PRO A 393 -12.53 5.17 -20.32
CA PRO A 393 -13.86 5.68 -20.05
C PRO A 393 -14.45 5.05 -18.78
N LEU A 394 -15.18 5.81 -17.97
CA LEU A 394 -15.88 5.28 -16.79
C LEU A 394 -16.79 4.09 -17.14
N SER A 395 -17.44 4.13 -18.31
CA SER A 395 -18.26 3.01 -18.80
C SER A 395 -17.46 1.72 -19.03
N THR A 396 -16.21 1.85 -19.50
CA THR A 396 -15.31 0.70 -19.69
C THR A 396 -14.92 0.11 -18.34
N TRP A 397 -14.66 0.94 -17.34
CA TRP A 397 -14.42 0.49 -15.97
C TRP A 397 -15.60 -0.29 -15.39
N ILE A 398 -16.81 0.27 -15.48
CA ILE A 398 -18.04 -0.40 -15.04
C ILE A 398 -18.22 -1.73 -15.78
N HIS A 399 -17.99 -1.76 -17.09
CA HIS A 399 -18.11 -2.99 -17.87
C HIS A 399 -17.08 -4.05 -17.44
N ARG A 400 -15.83 -3.68 -17.16
CA ARG A 400 -14.80 -4.62 -16.67
C ARG A 400 -15.06 -5.13 -15.26
N ALA A 401 -15.74 -4.33 -14.44
CA ALA A 401 -16.17 -4.73 -13.10
C ALA A 401 -17.27 -5.80 -13.13
N LEU A 402 -18.08 -5.82 -14.20
CA LEU A 402 -19.09 -6.85 -14.39
C LEU A 402 -18.44 -8.18 -14.85
N PRO A 403 -19.02 -9.34 -14.50
CA PRO A 403 -18.63 -10.59 -15.12
C PRO A 403 -18.89 -10.50 -16.63
N ASP A 404 -18.09 -11.19 -17.45
CA ASP A 404 -18.34 -11.25 -18.89
C ASP A 404 -19.80 -11.65 -19.10
N ILE A 405 -20.58 -10.75 -19.69
CA ILE A 405 -22.03 -10.88 -19.75
C ILE A 405 -22.41 -12.13 -20.56
N LYS A 406 -21.52 -12.61 -21.43
CA LYS A 406 -21.63 -13.89 -22.14
C LYS A 406 -21.75 -15.10 -21.21
N ASN A 407 -21.15 -15.01 -20.02
CA ASN A 407 -21.17 -16.06 -19.00
C ASN A 407 -22.34 -15.92 -18.01
N VAL A 408 -23.19 -14.90 -18.16
CA VAL A 408 -24.41 -14.75 -17.36
C VAL A 408 -25.51 -15.65 -17.95
N PRO A 409 -26.06 -16.61 -17.18
CA PRO A 409 -27.16 -17.45 -17.63
C PRO A 409 -28.33 -16.60 -18.15
N VAL A 410 -28.95 -17.03 -19.25
CA VAL A 410 -30.10 -16.37 -19.91
C VAL A 410 -29.76 -15.07 -20.66
N ILE A 411 -29.13 -14.08 -20.01
CA ILE A 411 -28.85 -12.76 -20.60
C ILE A 411 -27.70 -12.81 -21.62
N GLY A 412 -26.67 -13.64 -21.37
CA GLY A 412 -25.51 -13.74 -22.25
C GLY A 412 -25.84 -14.21 -23.66
N LYS A 413 -26.71 -15.24 -23.78
CA LYS A 413 -27.16 -15.76 -25.09
C LYS A 413 -27.93 -14.71 -25.89
N PHE A 414 -28.77 -13.91 -25.23
CA PHE A 414 -29.54 -12.85 -25.88
C PHE A 414 -28.66 -11.72 -26.39
N LEU A 415 -27.67 -11.30 -25.60
CA LEU A 415 -26.72 -10.25 -25.99
C LEU A 415 -25.77 -10.71 -27.10
N GLU A 416 -25.28 -11.95 -27.05
CA GLU A 416 -24.50 -12.52 -28.16
C GLU A 416 -25.32 -12.57 -29.45
N TRP A 417 -26.58 -13.02 -29.36
CA TRP A 417 -27.49 -13.02 -30.51
C TRP A 417 -27.68 -11.60 -31.07
N SER A 418 -27.91 -10.62 -30.19
CA SER A 418 -28.10 -9.22 -30.57
C SER A 418 -26.84 -8.61 -31.20
N GLN A 419 -25.66 -8.82 -30.60
CA GLN A 419 -24.38 -8.37 -31.15
C GLN A 419 -24.09 -9.01 -32.51
N ARG A 420 -24.33 -10.32 -32.67
CA ARG A 420 -24.16 -11.01 -33.96
C ARG A 420 -25.09 -10.42 -35.02
N LYS A 421 -26.35 -10.14 -34.68
CA LYS A 421 -27.31 -9.49 -35.58
C LYS A 421 -26.88 -8.07 -35.94
N ILE A 422 -26.51 -7.24 -34.96
CA ILE A 422 -26.04 -5.87 -35.19
C ILE A 422 -24.76 -5.85 -36.03
N THR A 423 -23.82 -6.77 -35.76
CA THR A 423 -22.56 -6.85 -36.51
C THR A 423 -22.77 -7.33 -37.93
N ALA A 424 -23.66 -8.31 -38.15
CA ALA A 424 -24.07 -8.75 -39.48
C ALA A 424 -24.76 -7.62 -40.25
N ILE A 425 -25.67 -6.89 -39.62
CA ILE A 425 -26.32 -5.71 -40.20
C ILE A 425 -25.29 -4.64 -40.55
N LYS A 426 -24.36 -4.32 -39.64
CA LYS A 426 -23.29 -3.36 -39.88
C LYS A 426 -22.36 -3.79 -41.02
N ALA A 427 -22.01 -5.08 -41.09
CA ALA A 427 -21.16 -5.62 -42.16
C ALA A 427 -21.87 -5.57 -43.51
N SER A 428 -23.15 -5.96 -43.57
CA SER A 428 -23.97 -5.88 -44.78
C SER A 428 -24.18 -4.45 -45.26
N ILE A 429 -24.38 -3.50 -44.34
CA ILE A 429 -24.51 -2.07 -44.68
C ILE A 429 -23.15 -1.47 -45.08
N ALA A 430 -22.06 -1.84 -44.39
CA ALA A 430 -20.73 -1.34 -44.69
C ALA A 430 -20.21 -1.84 -46.07
N GLY A 431 -20.63 -3.00 -46.55
CA GLY A 431 -20.27 -3.47 -47.88
C GLY A 431 -20.95 -2.74 -49.04
N VAL A 432 -22.14 -2.17 -48.79
CA VAL A 432 -23.02 -1.63 -49.84
C VAL A 432 -22.92 -0.11 -49.99
N ILE A 433 -22.52 0.62 -48.95
CA ILE A 433 -22.48 2.08 -48.99
C ILE A 433 -21.12 2.59 -49.52
N PRO A 434 -21.10 3.39 -50.61
CA PRO A 434 -19.88 4.03 -51.12
C PRO A 434 -19.19 4.90 -50.07
N GLN A 435 -17.86 4.99 -50.12
CA GLN A 435 -17.04 5.67 -49.12
C GLN A 435 -17.42 7.16 -48.93
N VAL A 436 -17.81 7.83 -50.01
CA VAL A 436 -18.28 9.23 -50.00
C VAL A 436 -19.60 9.38 -49.23
N VAL A 437 -20.52 8.44 -49.41
CA VAL A 437 -21.81 8.43 -48.71
C VAL A 437 -21.59 8.11 -47.22
N LYS A 438 -20.67 7.19 -46.88
CA LYS A 438 -20.26 6.98 -45.49
C LYS A 438 -19.67 8.24 -44.85
N ALA A 439 -18.84 8.99 -45.58
CA ALA A 439 -18.25 10.23 -45.08
C ALA A 439 -19.33 11.28 -44.80
N ILE A 440 -20.31 11.44 -45.70
CA ILE A 440 -21.45 12.34 -45.53
C ILE A 440 -22.34 11.91 -44.35
N PHE A 441 -22.69 10.62 -44.23
CA PHE A 441 -23.46 10.13 -43.09
C PHE A 441 -22.69 10.19 -41.76
N THR A 442 -21.36 10.05 -41.79
CA THR A 442 -20.53 10.22 -40.59
C THR A 442 -20.45 11.69 -40.20
N PHE A 443 -20.35 12.59 -41.17
CA PHE A 443 -20.38 14.05 -40.95
C PHE A 443 -21.74 14.51 -40.42
N ILE A 444 -22.84 14.15 -41.10
CA ILE A 444 -24.21 14.43 -40.67
C ILE A 444 -24.49 13.75 -39.33
N GLY A 445 -24.07 12.50 -39.14
CA GLY A 445 -24.18 11.81 -37.87
C GLY A 445 -23.39 12.50 -36.75
N ASN A 446 -22.21 13.04 -37.04
CA ASN A 446 -21.47 13.81 -36.06
C ASN A 446 -22.15 15.13 -35.71
N ILE A 447 -22.88 15.77 -36.65
CA ILE A 447 -23.68 16.98 -36.40
C ILE A 447 -24.97 16.64 -35.64
N VAL A 448 -25.77 15.69 -36.13
CA VAL A 448 -27.06 15.29 -35.55
C VAL A 448 -26.87 14.68 -34.16
N PHE A 449 -25.84 13.85 -33.98
CA PHE A 449 -25.51 13.27 -32.67
C PHE A 449 -24.55 14.14 -31.87
N PHE A 450 -24.17 15.34 -32.33
CA PHE A 450 -23.33 16.25 -31.55
C PHE A 450 -23.98 16.59 -30.20
N VAL A 451 -25.23 17.07 -30.25
CA VAL A 451 -26.00 17.47 -29.06
C VAL A 451 -26.26 16.28 -28.14
N PRO A 452 -26.76 15.11 -28.62
CA PRO A 452 -26.85 13.89 -27.81
C PRO A 452 -25.53 13.42 -27.20
N LYS A 453 -24.41 13.46 -27.94
CA LYS A 453 -23.08 13.10 -27.44
C LYS A 453 -22.65 14.05 -26.31
N LYS A 454 -22.80 15.36 -26.51
CA LYS A 454 -22.47 16.37 -25.49
C LYS A 454 -23.39 16.30 -24.27
N MET A 455 -24.69 16.04 -24.45
CA MET A 455 -25.60 15.74 -23.35
C MET A 455 -25.19 14.46 -22.60
N GLY A 456 -24.78 13.41 -23.30
CA GLY A 456 -24.32 12.18 -22.67
C GLY A 456 -23.01 12.36 -21.90
N VAL A 457 -22.12 13.28 -22.32
CA VAL A 457 -20.93 13.69 -21.56
C VAL A 457 -21.34 14.51 -20.34
N LEU A 458 -22.24 15.47 -20.51
CA LEU A 458 -22.79 16.28 -19.42
C LEU A 458 -23.44 15.40 -18.34
N LEU A 459 -24.33 14.48 -18.72
CA LEU A 459 -25.01 13.56 -17.79
C LEU A 459 -24.01 12.66 -17.05
N ARG A 460 -22.97 12.17 -17.73
CA ARG A 460 -21.90 11.39 -17.09
C ARG A 460 -21.12 12.23 -16.08
N ASN A 461 -20.77 13.46 -16.45
CA ASN A 461 -20.06 14.39 -15.56
C ASN A 461 -20.95 14.80 -14.36
N LEU A 462 -22.25 14.99 -14.56
CA LEU A 462 -23.22 15.24 -13.49
C LEU A 462 -23.39 14.04 -12.56
N LEU A 463 -23.39 12.82 -13.10
CA LEU A 463 -23.43 11.60 -12.29
C LEU A 463 -22.18 11.47 -11.42
N VAL A 464 -20.99 11.68 -11.99
CA VAL A 464 -19.73 11.75 -11.22
C VAL A 464 -19.79 12.82 -10.14
N TRP A 465 -20.39 13.99 -10.42
CA TRP A 465 -20.56 15.05 -9.43
C TRP A 465 -21.55 14.67 -8.32
N SER A 466 -22.72 14.11 -8.65
CA SER A 466 -23.73 13.65 -7.68
C SER A 466 -23.21 12.55 -6.75
N LEU A 467 -22.21 11.81 -7.20
CA LEU A 467 -21.54 10.77 -6.44
C LEU A 467 -20.34 11.32 -5.63
N GLY A 468 -20.22 12.65 -5.48
CA GLY A 468 -19.22 13.32 -4.64
C GLY A 468 -18.00 13.88 -5.37
N GLY A 469 -17.98 13.88 -6.71
CA GLY A 469 -16.89 14.45 -7.49
C GLY A 469 -16.85 15.97 -7.45
N SER A 470 -15.98 16.60 -6.65
CA SER A 470 -15.87 18.06 -6.62
C SER A 470 -15.07 18.61 -7.80
N MET A 471 -15.51 19.75 -8.37
CA MET A 471 -14.68 20.56 -9.25
C MET A 471 -13.71 21.37 -8.39
N GLY A 472 -12.45 20.93 -8.32
CA GLY A 472 -11.43 21.66 -7.58
C GLY A 472 -11.05 22.96 -8.30
N THR A 473 -11.25 24.09 -7.63
CA THR A 473 -10.44 25.29 -7.87
C THR A 473 -8.99 25.02 -7.47
N ASN A 474 -8.05 25.73 -8.11
CA ASN A 474 -6.59 25.61 -7.92
C ASN A 474 -6.17 25.31 -6.47
N PRO A 475 -5.07 24.53 -6.25
CA PRO A 475 -4.52 24.36 -4.91
C PRO A 475 -4.38 25.73 -4.24
N THR A 476 -4.72 25.79 -2.95
CA THR A 476 -4.53 26.99 -2.13
C THR A 476 -3.08 27.41 -2.28
N LYS A 477 -2.84 28.47 -3.07
CA LYS A 477 -1.50 29.06 -3.20
C LYS A 477 -1.07 29.45 -1.79
N THR A 478 -0.15 28.70 -1.20
CA THR A 478 0.56 29.13 -0.01
C THR A 478 1.17 30.48 -0.34
N LYS A 479 0.96 31.47 0.53
CA LYS A 479 1.32 32.88 0.29
C LYS A 479 2.81 33.08 0.00
N GLU A 480 3.65 32.09 0.29
CA GLU A 480 5.10 32.08 0.03
C GLU A 480 5.49 31.86 -1.44
N SER A 481 4.59 31.34 -2.29
CA SER A 481 4.85 31.19 -3.74
C SER A 481 4.83 32.52 -4.53
N LYS A 482 4.78 33.67 -3.83
CA LYS A 482 4.85 35.00 -4.44
C LYS A 482 6.26 35.60 -4.46
N SER A 483 7.27 34.96 -3.84
CA SER A 483 8.65 35.46 -3.87
C SER A 483 9.59 34.40 -4.44
N GLU A 484 9.62 34.27 -5.75
CA GLU A 484 10.87 34.20 -6.51
C GLU A 484 10.54 34.27 -8.00
N ASN A 485 10.92 35.39 -8.61
CA ASN A 485 11.04 35.53 -10.06
C ASN A 485 12.10 34.54 -10.54
N THR A 486 11.71 33.31 -10.81
CA THR A 486 12.51 32.40 -11.62
C THR A 486 12.15 32.68 -13.08
N ASN A 487 12.78 33.72 -13.64
CA ASN A 487 13.04 33.83 -15.08
C ASN A 487 14.04 32.73 -15.50
N ILE A 488 13.67 31.47 -15.28
CA ILE A 488 14.39 30.33 -15.83
C ILE A 488 13.82 30.14 -17.22
N LYS A 489 14.65 30.38 -18.23
CA LYS A 489 14.30 30.13 -19.63
C LYS A 489 13.93 28.64 -19.78
N PRO A 490 12.85 28.28 -20.49
CA PRO A 490 12.38 26.90 -20.66
C PRO A 490 13.35 25.95 -21.38
N GLU A 491 14.54 26.41 -21.76
CA GLU A 491 15.45 25.68 -22.65
C GLU A 491 16.50 24.85 -21.89
N ASP A 492 16.70 25.08 -20.59
CA ASP A 492 17.61 24.28 -19.73
C ASP A 492 16.88 23.34 -18.76
N ASP A 493 15.54 23.40 -18.73
CA ASP A 493 14.72 22.54 -17.89
C ASP A 493 14.50 21.22 -18.65
N LEU A 494 15.01 20.10 -18.13
CA LEU A 494 14.83 18.75 -18.67
C LEU A 494 13.35 18.55 -19.06
N GLY A 495 12.98 18.78 -20.34
CA GLY A 495 11.59 19.01 -20.80
C GLY A 495 10.56 17.96 -20.36
N SER A 496 11.05 16.79 -19.98
CA SER A 496 10.39 15.73 -19.23
C SER A 496 9.71 16.07 -17.88
N LEU A 497 10.15 17.08 -17.10
CA LEU A 497 9.55 17.41 -15.79
C LEU A 497 8.27 18.23 -15.92
N SER A 498 8.06 18.87 -17.08
CA SER A 498 6.82 19.58 -17.42
C SER A 498 5.56 18.69 -17.28
N HIS A 499 5.73 17.38 -17.48
CA HIS A 499 4.66 16.40 -17.37
C HIS A 499 4.22 16.16 -15.93
N MET A 500 5.14 16.20 -14.97
CA MET A 500 4.77 16.07 -13.56
C MET A 500 3.92 17.28 -13.11
N ASN A 501 4.23 18.49 -13.60
CA ASN A 501 3.46 19.70 -13.29
C ASN A 501 1.99 19.66 -13.75
N SER A 502 1.67 18.80 -14.73
CA SER A 502 0.29 18.59 -15.20
C SER A 502 -0.60 17.83 -14.19
N PHE A 503 -0.01 17.20 -13.16
CA PHE A 503 -0.74 16.49 -12.10
C PHE A 503 -1.64 17.43 -11.26
N GLN A 504 -1.58 18.75 -11.44
CA GLN A 504 -2.37 19.71 -10.66
C GLN A 504 -3.76 20.06 -11.25
N VAL A 505 -4.10 19.61 -12.46
CA VAL A 505 -5.34 20.02 -13.15
C VAL A 505 -6.35 18.87 -13.25
N LEU A 506 -7.46 18.95 -12.51
CA LEU A 506 -8.49 17.89 -12.46
C LEU A 506 -9.52 17.97 -13.59
N LEU A 507 -10.04 19.16 -13.90
CA LEU A 507 -11.10 19.38 -14.91
C LEU A 507 -11.03 20.83 -15.43
N LYS A 508 -11.07 21.01 -16.75
CA LYS A 508 -11.14 22.36 -17.35
C LYS A 508 -12.58 22.86 -17.61
N SER A 509 -13.56 21.97 -17.86
CA SER A 509 -14.97 22.35 -18.10
C SER A 509 -15.97 21.18 -18.02
N TRP A 510 -17.28 21.48 -17.97
CA TRP A 510 -18.41 20.51 -17.93
C TRP A 510 -18.62 19.70 -19.21
N THR A 511 -18.11 20.17 -20.34
CA THR A 511 -18.24 19.52 -21.65
C THR A 511 -16.96 18.82 -22.09
N ASP A 512 -15.95 18.80 -21.21
CA ASP A 512 -14.67 18.14 -21.44
C ASP A 512 -14.89 16.62 -21.49
N GLU A 513 -14.59 16.02 -22.64
CA GLU A 513 -14.70 14.57 -22.81
C GLU A 513 -13.67 13.82 -21.95
N ASN A 514 -12.55 14.46 -21.61
CA ASN A 514 -11.57 13.90 -20.68
C ASN A 514 -12.09 13.87 -19.24
N ALA A 515 -13.12 14.66 -18.91
CA ALA A 515 -13.82 14.58 -17.64
C ALA A 515 -14.54 13.23 -17.43
N SER A 516 -14.79 12.48 -18.50
CA SER A 516 -15.42 11.16 -18.42
C SER A 516 -14.42 9.98 -18.34
N LYS A 517 -13.11 10.25 -18.48
CA LYS A 517 -12.04 9.24 -18.45
C LYS A 517 -11.41 9.13 -17.07
N ILE A 518 -11.21 7.93 -16.55
CA ILE A 518 -10.60 7.68 -15.26
C ILE A 518 -9.22 7.03 -15.43
N GLN A 519 -8.33 7.24 -14.48
CA GLN A 519 -7.00 6.61 -14.40
C GLN A 519 -7.14 5.21 -13.79
N HIS A 520 -6.79 4.19 -14.55
CA HIS A 520 -7.06 2.81 -14.17
C HIS A 520 -5.77 2.00 -13.91
N SER A 521 -5.54 1.61 -12.66
CA SER A 521 -4.31 0.93 -12.24
C SER A 521 -4.10 -0.43 -12.91
N SER A 522 -5.13 -1.12 -13.42
CA SER A 522 -4.90 -2.39 -14.14
C SER A 522 -4.08 -2.21 -15.42
N LEU A 523 -4.18 -1.06 -16.10
CA LEU A 523 -3.36 -0.79 -17.28
C LEU A 523 -1.89 -0.59 -16.89
N PHE A 524 -1.66 0.03 -15.73
CA PHE A 524 -0.34 0.13 -15.14
C PHE A 524 0.24 -1.24 -14.78
N ILE A 525 -0.53 -2.06 -14.08
CA ILE A 525 -0.12 -3.43 -13.70
C ILE A 525 0.13 -4.29 -14.93
N LYS A 526 -0.74 -4.21 -15.94
CA LYS A 526 -0.54 -4.93 -17.20
C LYS A 526 0.80 -4.55 -17.84
N TRP A 527 1.09 -3.25 -17.91
CA TRP A 527 2.39 -2.77 -18.38
C TRP A 527 3.55 -3.32 -17.52
N GLN A 528 3.44 -3.32 -16.19
CA GLN A 528 4.46 -3.90 -15.31
C GLN A 528 4.72 -5.37 -15.64
N LEU A 529 3.67 -6.17 -15.82
CA LEU A 529 3.75 -7.61 -16.09
C LEU A 529 4.35 -7.94 -17.47
N GLU A 530 4.42 -6.97 -18.38
CA GLU A 530 5.08 -7.08 -19.69
C GLU A 530 6.59 -6.78 -19.62
N GLN A 531 7.09 -6.28 -18.48
CA GLN A 531 8.51 -5.95 -18.34
C GLN A 531 9.32 -7.15 -17.85
N ASN A 532 10.46 -7.39 -18.49
CA ASN A 532 11.38 -8.48 -18.16
C ASN A 532 12.02 -8.34 -16.76
N SER A 533 12.18 -7.12 -16.27
CA SER A 533 12.72 -6.79 -14.95
C SER A 533 11.66 -6.72 -13.84
N THR A 534 10.44 -7.16 -14.12
CA THR A 534 9.36 -7.24 -13.13
C THR A 534 9.41 -8.55 -12.36
N ASP A 535 9.17 -8.51 -11.06
CA ASP A 535 9.07 -9.66 -10.18
C ASP A 535 7.76 -9.65 -9.40
N VAL A 536 7.28 -10.84 -9.03
CA VAL A 536 6.11 -10.99 -8.16
C VAL A 536 6.51 -11.74 -6.89
N HIS A 537 6.41 -11.05 -5.76
CA HIS A 537 6.88 -11.53 -4.47
C HIS A 537 5.75 -12.13 -3.64
N GLU A 538 5.99 -13.34 -3.12
CA GLU A 538 5.10 -14.03 -2.20
C GLU A 538 5.17 -13.41 -0.80
N TYR A 539 4.01 -13.24 -0.16
CA TYR A 539 3.96 -12.92 1.25
C TYR A 539 4.05 -14.20 2.10
N LYS A 540 5.23 -14.45 2.68
CA LYS A 540 5.51 -15.64 3.51
C LYS A 540 5.01 -15.52 4.96
N GLY A 541 4.10 -14.58 5.23
CA GLY A 541 3.54 -14.37 6.57
C GLY A 541 4.32 -13.38 7.44
N GLN A 542 5.43 -12.83 6.94
CA GLN A 542 6.26 -11.85 7.63
C GLN A 542 6.37 -10.55 6.83
N PRO A 543 6.43 -9.39 7.50
CA PRO A 543 6.66 -8.11 6.83
C PRO A 543 8.02 -8.13 6.12
N ASN A 544 8.02 -7.62 4.89
CA ASN A 544 9.20 -7.45 4.07
C ASN A 544 8.88 -6.42 2.98
N MET A 545 9.84 -5.59 2.60
CA MET A 545 9.68 -4.66 1.48
C MET A 545 9.82 -5.38 0.13
N HIS A 546 10.57 -6.47 0.03
CA HIS A 546 10.88 -7.16 -1.23
C HIS A 546 11.54 -6.20 -2.23
N ILE A 547 12.73 -5.71 -1.86
CA ILE A 547 13.55 -4.82 -2.69
C ILE A 547 14.36 -5.64 -3.68
N LEU A 548 14.90 -6.76 -3.23
CA LEU A 548 15.73 -7.63 -4.05
C LEU A 548 14.89 -8.57 -4.91
N PRO A 549 15.39 -8.95 -6.10
CA PRO A 549 14.77 -10.00 -6.91
C PRO A 549 14.70 -11.34 -6.15
N PRO A 550 13.81 -12.27 -6.56
CA PRO A 550 13.77 -13.60 -6.00
C PRO A 550 15.12 -14.32 -6.15
N ASP A 551 15.63 -14.88 -5.05
CA ASP A 551 16.97 -15.45 -4.92
C ASP A 551 17.01 -16.99 -5.03
N SER A 552 15.84 -17.62 -5.15
CA SER A 552 15.68 -19.08 -5.12
C SER A 552 14.78 -19.56 -6.26
N ASP A 553 15.03 -20.78 -6.75
CA ASP A 553 14.25 -21.38 -7.84
C ASP A 553 12.76 -21.47 -7.53
N SER A 554 12.40 -21.76 -6.28
CA SER A 554 11.01 -21.81 -5.83
C SER A 554 10.34 -20.43 -5.85
N ALA A 555 11.07 -19.38 -5.45
CA ALA A 555 10.57 -18.01 -5.49
C ALA A 555 10.47 -17.48 -6.93
N ASN A 556 11.41 -17.86 -7.80
CA ASN A 556 11.34 -17.57 -9.24
C ASN A 556 10.15 -18.27 -9.90
N LEU A 557 9.93 -19.57 -9.61
CA LEU A 557 8.78 -20.32 -10.11
C LEU A 557 7.46 -19.71 -9.65
N TYR A 558 7.38 -19.28 -8.38
CA TYR A 558 6.23 -18.54 -7.86
C TYR A 558 6.02 -17.24 -8.65
N SER A 559 7.07 -16.44 -8.82
CA SER A 559 7.03 -15.15 -9.54
C SER A 559 6.45 -15.34 -10.95
N GLU A 560 6.98 -16.28 -11.73
CA GLU A 560 6.52 -16.54 -13.10
C GLU A 560 5.08 -17.08 -13.15
N THR A 561 4.75 -18.04 -12.30
CA THR A 561 3.38 -18.58 -12.21
C THR A 561 2.39 -17.45 -11.90
N ARG A 562 2.73 -16.59 -10.94
CA ARG A 562 1.86 -15.52 -10.48
C ARG A 562 1.73 -14.38 -11.50
N LYS A 563 2.79 -14.08 -12.27
CA LYS A 563 2.70 -13.15 -13.41
C LYS A 563 1.66 -13.62 -14.41
N GLU A 564 1.67 -14.90 -14.79
CA GLU A 564 0.72 -15.43 -15.77
C GLU A 564 -0.73 -15.37 -15.26
N GLU A 565 -0.95 -15.65 -13.97
CA GLU A 565 -2.25 -15.48 -13.33
C GLU A 565 -2.72 -14.02 -13.35
N PHE A 566 -1.85 -13.07 -12.98
CA PHE A 566 -2.18 -11.66 -13.03
C PHE A 566 -2.38 -11.14 -14.46
N LYS A 567 -1.60 -11.61 -15.45
CA LYS A 567 -1.80 -11.25 -16.86
C LYS A 567 -3.20 -11.65 -17.33
N LYS A 568 -3.66 -12.86 -16.99
CA LYS A 568 -5.03 -13.30 -17.31
C LYS A 568 -6.09 -12.42 -16.66
N LEU A 569 -5.89 -12.08 -15.39
CA LEU A 569 -6.83 -11.26 -14.63
C LEU A 569 -6.95 -9.83 -15.16
N PHE A 570 -5.82 -9.20 -15.50
CA PHE A 570 -5.77 -7.82 -15.95
C PHE A 570 -5.86 -7.66 -17.49
N ALA A 571 -5.95 -8.77 -18.24
CA ALA A 571 -6.23 -8.76 -19.68
C ALA A 571 -7.70 -8.46 -20.01
N ALA A 572 -8.62 -8.73 -19.08
CA ALA A 572 -10.05 -8.40 -19.18
C ALA A 572 -10.30 -6.89 -18.96
#